data_AF-A0A699KCZ3-F1
#
_entry.id   AF-A0A699KCZ3-F1
#
_cell.length_a   1.000
_cell.length_b   1.000
_cell.length_c   1.000
_cell.angle_alpha   90.00
_cell.angle_beta   90.00
_cell.angle_gamma   90.00
#
_symmetry.space_group_name_H-M   'P 1'
#
loop_
_entity.id
_entity.type
_entity.pdbx_description
1 polymer ?
#
loop_
_entity_poly.entity_id
_entity_poly.type
_entity_poly.pdbx_seq_one_letter_code
_entity_poly.pdbx_strand_id
1 'polypeptide(L)'
;LRWGKSDAHTKILILPDQSPVQDVADSSQTRAAKNVIFGLALGYKSVIILIFAIAINIFDSFSLAAVYGVVVAALGMLSTIATGLTIDSYGPISDNAGGMAKMAATSHCIRERTDALNAAGNTTAAIGKGFAIGSAALVIS
;
A
#
# COMPACT_ATOMS: atom_id res chain seq x y z
N LEU A 1 -4.17 -3.21 -21.45
CA LEU A 1 -3.72 -3.80 -20.16
C LEU A 1 -2.26 -3.38 -19.87
N ARG A 2 -1.99 -2.09 -19.67
CA ARG A 2 -0.61 -1.55 -19.47
C ARG A 2 -0.48 -0.68 -18.22
N TRP A 3 -1.26 -1.00 -17.18
CA TRP A 3 -1.24 -0.33 -15.87
C TRP A 3 -0.32 -1.03 -14.84
N GLY A 4 0.73 -1.71 -15.28
CA GLY A 4 1.54 -2.60 -14.42
C GLY A 4 2.95 -2.13 -14.05
N LYS A 5 3.49 -1.10 -14.70
CA LYS A 5 4.92 -0.72 -14.53
C LYS A 5 5.16 0.53 -13.67
N SER A 6 4.21 1.46 -13.57
CA SER A 6 4.41 2.70 -12.79
C SER A 6 4.17 2.51 -11.29
N ASP A 7 3.25 1.60 -10.90
CA ASP A 7 2.97 1.24 -9.50
C ASP A 7 3.89 0.16 -8.92
N ALA A 8 4.85 -0.32 -9.72
CA ALA A 8 5.74 -1.40 -9.32
C ALA A 8 6.63 -0.99 -8.13
N HIS A 9 7.12 0.24 -8.09
CA HIS A 9 8.09 0.68 -7.09
C HIS A 9 7.51 0.79 -5.68
N THR A 10 6.27 1.25 -5.55
CA THR A 10 5.58 1.30 -4.24
C THR A 10 5.23 -0.11 -3.78
N LYS A 11 4.72 -0.98 -4.67
CA LYS A 11 4.49 -2.38 -4.35
C LYS A 11 5.75 -3.12 -3.91
N ILE A 12 6.90 -2.85 -4.55
CA ILE A 12 8.20 -3.47 -4.23
C ILE A 12 8.62 -3.22 -2.77
N LEU A 13 8.23 -2.08 -2.16
CA LEU A 13 8.66 -1.76 -0.79
C LEU A 13 7.81 -2.38 0.33
N ILE A 14 6.58 -2.84 0.03
CA ILE A 14 5.61 -3.32 1.03
C ILE A 14 5.17 -4.78 0.80
N LEU A 15 5.68 -5.43 -0.24
CA LEU A 15 5.39 -6.82 -0.55
C LEU A 15 6.33 -7.77 0.23
N PRO A 16 5.81 -8.82 0.87
CA PRO A 16 6.59 -9.72 1.73
C PRO A 16 7.61 -10.56 0.95
N ASP A 17 7.38 -10.79 -0.34
CA ASP A 17 8.24 -11.54 -1.24
C ASP A 17 9.38 -10.71 -1.85
N GLN A 18 9.48 -9.43 -1.49
CA GLN A 18 10.47 -8.50 -2.06
C GLN A 18 11.61 -8.25 -1.07
N SER A 19 12.82 -8.06 -1.60
CA SER A 19 14.06 -7.82 -0.85
C SER A 19 13.90 -6.85 0.34
N PRO A 20 13.20 -5.70 0.23
CA PRO A 20 13.15 -4.74 1.33
C PRO A 20 12.40 -5.24 2.57
N VAL A 21 11.38 -6.07 2.41
CA VAL A 21 10.63 -6.66 3.52
C VAL A 21 11.36 -7.88 4.08
N GLN A 22 12.05 -8.64 3.23
CA GLN A 22 12.93 -9.74 3.65
C GLN A 22 14.13 -9.22 4.46
N ASP A 23 14.74 -8.11 4.06
CA ASP A 23 15.86 -7.49 4.79
C ASP A 23 15.44 -7.06 6.21
N VAL A 24 14.20 -6.55 6.36
CA VAL A 24 13.61 -6.23 7.67
C VAL A 24 13.37 -7.51 8.49
N ALA A 25 12.84 -8.57 7.87
CA ALA A 25 12.65 -9.86 8.51
C ALA A 25 13.99 -10.49 8.97
N ASP A 26 15.03 -10.43 8.14
CA ASP A 26 16.37 -10.93 8.46
C ASP A 26 17.04 -10.10 9.56
N SER A 27 16.82 -8.79 9.59
CA SER A 27 17.30 -7.92 10.67
C SER A 27 16.70 -8.28 12.04
N SER A 28 15.54 -8.96 12.05
CA SER A 28 14.89 -9.46 13.27
C SER A 28 15.66 -10.60 13.94
N GLN A 29 16.53 -11.32 13.21
CA GLN A 29 17.36 -12.38 13.80
C GLN A 29 18.43 -11.84 14.76
N THR A 30 18.80 -10.56 14.63
CA THR A 30 19.88 -9.98 15.45
C THR A 30 19.36 -9.32 16.74
N ARG A 31 18.37 -8.42 16.63
CA ARG A 31 17.75 -7.73 17.78
C ARG A 31 16.50 -6.97 17.35
N ALA A 32 15.47 -6.95 18.20
CA ALA A 32 14.24 -6.19 17.96
C ALA A 32 14.49 -4.70 17.65
N ALA A 33 15.51 -4.08 18.24
CA ALA A 33 15.89 -2.69 17.96
C ALA A 33 16.34 -2.47 16.51
N LYS A 34 17.05 -3.43 15.90
CA LYS A 34 17.47 -3.32 14.49
C LYS A 34 16.27 -3.42 13.55
N ASN A 35 15.32 -4.30 13.85
CA ASN A 35 14.08 -4.42 13.10
C ASN A 35 13.31 -3.09 13.04
N VAL A 36 13.17 -2.39 14.17
CA VAL A 36 12.51 -1.08 14.21
C VAL A 36 13.27 -0.02 13.41
N ILE A 37 14.61 0.02 13.50
CA ILE A 37 15.44 0.98 12.75
C ILE A 37 15.33 0.74 11.24
N PHE A 38 15.42 -0.51 10.80
CA PHE A 38 15.26 -0.87 9.38
C PHE A 38 13.85 -0.59 8.87
N GLY A 39 12.82 -0.89 9.66
CA GLY A 39 11.43 -0.55 9.33
C GLY A 39 11.20 0.95 9.17
N LEU A 40 11.76 1.78 10.06
CA LEU A 40 11.73 3.24 9.95
C LEU A 40 12.48 3.74 8.71
N ALA A 41 13.68 3.22 8.45
CA ALA A 41 14.47 3.58 7.29
C ALA A 41 13.73 3.23 5.97
N LEU A 42 13.08 2.07 5.92
CA LEU A 42 12.27 1.66 4.78
C LEU A 42 11.06 2.58 4.58
N GLY A 43 10.40 2.96 5.68
CA GLY A 43 9.32 3.95 5.67
C GLY A 43 9.76 5.29 5.07
N TYR A 44 10.88 5.85 5.53
CA TYR A 44 11.43 7.10 4.98
C TYR A 44 11.78 6.99 3.50
N LYS A 45 12.32 5.84 3.06
CA LYS A 45 12.64 5.62 1.63
C LYS A 45 11.38 5.62 0.75
N SER A 46 10.26 5.10 1.24
CA SER A 46 9.00 5.02 0.50
C SER A 46 8.41 6.41 0.16
N VAL A 47 8.55 7.38 1.08
CA VAL A 47 7.98 8.72 0.92
C VAL A 47 8.59 9.49 -0.26
N ILE A 48 9.87 9.26 -0.56
CA ILE A 48 10.58 9.96 -1.65
C ILE A 48 9.86 9.74 -2.99
N ILE A 49 9.52 8.48 -3.29
CA ILE A 49 8.86 8.11 -4.55
C ILE A 49 7.46 8.75 -4.63
N LEU A 50 6.73 8.75 -3.51
CA LEU A 50 5.39 9.33 -3.44
C LEU A 50 5.40 10.84 -3.70
N ILE A 51 6.32 11.57 -3.08
CA ILE A 51 6.44 13.03 -3.26
C ILE A 51 6.74 13.36 -4.73
N PHE A 52 7.66 12.64 -5.37
CA PHE A 52 7.98 12.85 -6.79
C PHE A 52 6.78 12.56 -7.70
N ALA A 53 6.02 11.51 -7.42
CA ALA A 53 4.82 11.18 -8.20
C ALA A 53 3.76 12.29 -8.13
N ILE A 54 3.52 12.85 -6.94
CA ILE A 54 2.57 13.97 -6.75
C ILE A 54 3.09 15.23 -7.45
N ALA A 55 4.39 15.54 -7.32
CA ALA A 55 4.98 16.74 -7.92
C ALA A 55 4.87 16.74 -9.46
N ILE A 56 5.14 15.60 -10.11
CA ILE A 56 5.01 15.45 -11.56
C ILE A 56 3.54 15.59 -11.99
N ASN A 57 2.61 14.97 -11.25
CA ASN A 57 1.19 15.04 -11.57
C ASN A 57 0.65 16.47 -11.48
N ILE A 58 1.05 17.23 -10.44
CA ILE A 58 0.70 18.66 -10.32
C ILE A 58 1.31 19.46 -11.47
N PHE A 59 2.59 19.26 -11.80
CA PHE A 59 3.27 19.99 -12.86
C PHE A 59 2.60 19.78 -14.24
N ASP A 60 2.30 18.53 -14.61
CA ASP A 60 1.65 18.20 -15.88
C ASP A 60 0.22 18.74 -15.94
N SER A 61 -0.55 18.55 -14.86
CA SER A 61 -1.94 19.00 -14.78
C SER A 61 -2.07 20.52 -14.81
N PHE A 62 -1.17 21.22 -14.11
CA PHE A 62 -1.13 22.68 -14.09
C PHE A 62 -0.71 23.26 -15.44
N SER A 63 0.24 22.62 -16.13
CA SER A 63 0.69 23.07 -17.46
C SER A 63 -0.40 22.92 -18.53
N LEU A 64 -1.26 21.92 -18.42
CA LEU A 64 -2.32 21.64 -19.40
C LEU A 64 -3.58 22.50 -19.21
N ALA A 65 -4.03 22.68 -17.96
CA ALA A 65 -5.30 23.34 -17.68
C ALA A 65 -5.30 24.15 -16.37
N ALA A 66 -4.13 24.62 -15.92
CA ALA A 66 -3.96 25.38 -14.67
C ALA A 66 -4.64 24.66 -13.49
N VAL A 67 -5.34 25.41 -12.63
CA VAL A 67 -6.03 24.87 -11.44
C VAL A 67 -7.14 23.87 -11.81
N TYR A 68 -7.82 24.07 -12.95
CA TYR A 68 -8.84 23.12 -13.41
C TYR A 68 -8.25 21.74 -13.74
N GLY A 69 -7.05 21.71 -14.32
CA GLY A 69 -6.32 20.48 -14.57
C GLY A 69 -6.01 19.69 -13.30
N VAL A 70 -5.58 20.37 -12.24
CA VAL A 70 -5.26 19.74 -10.95
C VAL A 70 -6.52 19.12 -10.32
N VAL A 71 -7.65 19.82 -10.36
CA VAL A 71 -8.95 19.32 -9.86
C VAL A 71 -9.42 18.10 -10.66
N VAL A 72 -9.30 18.13 -11.98
CA VAL A 72 -9.66 17.00 -12.85
C VAL A 72 -8.74 15.81 -12.63
N ALA A 73 -7.44 16.03 -12.39
CA ALA A 73 -6.50 14.97 -12.04
C ALA A 73 -6.85 14.31 -10.70
N ALA A 74 -7.24 15.10 -9.68
CA ALA A 74 -7.74 14.59 -8.41
C ALA A 74 -9.01 13.74 -8.59
N LEU A 75 -9.97 14.22 -9.40
CA LEU A 75 -11.18 13.44 -9.75
C LEU A 75 -10.83 12.15 -10.52
N GLY A 76 -9.87 12.22 -11.43
CA GLY A 76 -9.36 11.06 -12.16
C GLY A 76 -8.79 9.99 -11.23
N MET A 77 -8.03 10.41 -10.22
CA MET A 77 -7.54 9.51 -9.18
C MET A 77 -8.70 8.84 -8.43
N LEU A 78 -9.71 9.61 -8.03
CA LEU A 78 -10.90 9.11 -7.31
C LEU A 78 -11.83 8.23 -8.17
N SER A 79 -11.72 8.26 -9.51
CA SER A 79 -12.57 7.44 -10.38
C SER A 79 -12.49 5.94 -10.09
N THR A 80 -11.36 5.45 -9.58
CA THR A 80 -11.14 4.05 -9.20
C THR A 80 -11.40 3.76 -7.73
N ILE A 81 -12.03 4.69 -6.98
CA ILE A 81 -12.23 4.56 -5.53
C ILE A 81 -13.06 3.33 -5.16
N ALA A 82 -14.04 2.93 -5.98
CA ALA A 82 -14.85 1.74 -5.73
C ALA A 82 -14.01 0.47 -5.69
N THR A 83 -13.09 0.30 -6.65
CA THR A 83 -12.14 -0.81 -6.65
C THR A 83 -11.19 -0.68 -5.47
N GLY A 84 -10.64 0.51 -5.20
CA GLY A 84 -9.75 0.73 -4.05
C GLY A 84 -10.37 0.34 -2.71
N LEU A 85 -11.59 0.79 -2.43
CA LEU A 85 -12.34 0.46 -1.21
C LEU A 85 -12.66 -1.02 -1.10
N THR A 86 -12.95 -1.69 -2.22
CA THR A 86 -13.23 -3.12 -2.22
C THR A 86 -12.01 -3.93 -1.80
N ILE A 87 -10.83 -3.61 -2.33
CA ILE A 87 -9.61 -4.33 -1.97
C ILE A 87 -9.15 -3.91 -0.55
N ASP A 88 -9.33 -2.65 -0.13
CA ASP A 88 -9.02 -2.23 1.24
C ASP A 88 -9.90 -2.94 2.28
N SER A 89 -11.20 -3.07 1.99
CA SER A 89 -12.16 -3.81 2.84
C SER A 89 -11.85 -5.31 2.93
N TYR A 90 -11.12 -5.86 1.95
CA TYR A 90 -10.70 -7.26 1.95
C TYR A 90 -9.77 -7.59 3.13
N GLY A 91 -8.90 -6.66 3.53
CA GLY A 91 -7.94 -6.89 4.62
C GLY A 91 -8.61 -7.22 5.95
N PRO A 92 -9.47 -6.32 6.50
CA PRO A 92 -10.20 -6.58 7.74
C PRO A 92 -11.10 -7.82 7.68
N ILE A 93 -11.71 -8.11 6.52
CA ILE A 93 -12.53 -9.30 6.33
C ILE A 93 -11.67 -10.57 6.46
N SER A 94 -10.49 -10.59 5.84
CA SER A 94 -9.57 -11.72 5.91
C SER A 94 -8.98 -11.92 7.30
N ASP A 95 -8.62 -10.85 8.00
CA ASP A 95 -8.08 -10.92 9.37
C ASP A 95 -9.11 -11.53 10.34
N ASN A 96 -10.37 -11.07 10.26
CA ASN A 96 -11.46 -11.64 11.05
C ASN A 96 -11.73 -13.11 10.72
N ALA A 97 -11.65 -13.50 9.44
CA ALA A 97 -11.78 -14.90 9.03
C ALA A 97 -10.67 -15.78 9.63
N GLY A 98 -9.42 -15.30 9.63
CA GLY A 98 -8.30 -15.98 10.28
C GLY A 98 -8.45 -16.08 11.80
N GLY A 99 -8.95 -15.02 12.44
CA GLY A 99 -9.28 -14.99 13.86
C GLY A 99 -10.32 -16.04 14.24
N MET A 100 -11.43 -16.12 13.49
CA MET A 100 -12.46 -17.14 13.68
C MET A 100 -11.91 -18.55 13.45
N ALA A 101 -11.10 -18.77 12.40
CA ALA A 101 -10.48 -20.06 12.12
C ALA A 101 -9.57 -20.53 13.28
N LYS A 102 -8.86 -19.60 13.91
CA LYS A 102 -8.01 -19.86 15.08
C LYS A 102 -8.82 -20.16 16.34
N MET A 103 -9.91 -19.43 16.57
CA MET A 103 -10.82 -19.63 17.72
C MET A 103 -11.65 -20.91 17.61
N ALA A 104 -12.04 -21.31 16.40
CA ALA A 104 -12.81 -22.52 16.13
C ALA A 104 -11.95 -23.80 16.03
N ALA A 105 -10.65 -23.73 16.39
CA ALA A 105 -9.70 -24.85 16.34
C ALA A 105 -9.70 -25.61 14.99
N THR A 106 -9.85 -24.87 13.89
CA THR A 106 -9.91 -25.45 12.54
C THR A 106 -8.56 -26.03 12.10
N SER A 107 -8.57 -26.87 11.06
CA SER A 107 -7.38 -27.57 10.57
C SER A 107 -6.28 -26.62 10.09
N HIS A 108 -5.03 -27.08 10.18
CA HIS A 108 -3.84 -26.30 9.81
C HIS A 108 -3.91 -25.72 8.38
N CYS A 109 -4.45 -26.48 7.44
CA CYS A 109 -4.65 -26.06 6.05
C CYS A 109 -5.57 -24.84 5.91
N ILE A 110 -6.61 -24.72 6.76
CA ILE A 110 -7.50 -23.55 6.74
C ILE A 110 -6.76 -22.32 7.26
N ARG A 111 -5.95 -22.49 8.32
CA ARG A 111 -5.11 -21.42 8.88
C ARG A 111 -4.07 -20.89 7.90
N GLU A 112 -3.32 -21.77 7.23
CA GLU A 112 -2.33 -21.35 6.23
C GLU A 112 -2.96 -20.54 5.10
N ARG A 113 -4.17 -20.93 4.67
CA ARG A 113 -4.91 -20.16 3.66
C ARG A 113 -5.32 -18.79 4.19
N THR A 114 -5.90 -18.71 5.39
CA THR A 114 -6.30 -17.42 5.96
C THR A 114 -5.11 -16.51 6.27
N ASP A 115 -3.97 -17.06 6.68
CA ASP A 115 -2.75 -16.30 6.95
C ASP A 115 -2.17 -15.71 5.66
N ALA A 116 -2.20 -16.47 4.56
CA ALA A 116 -1.81 -15.97 3.23
C ALA A 116 -2.72 -14.84 2.74
N LEU A 117 -4.04 -14.96 2.96
CA LEU A 117 -4.99 -13.90 2.62
C LEU A 117 -4.78 -12.65 3.50
N ASN A 118 -4.49 -12.82 4.79
CA ASN A 118 -4.21 -11.71 5.71
C ASN A 118 -2.96 -10.93 5.30
N ALA A 119 -1.90 -11.64 4.90
CA ALA A 119 -0.68 -11.01 4.39
C ALA A 119 -0.96 -10.11 3.16
N ALA A 120 -1.77 -10.61 2.21
CA ALA A 120 -2.20 -9.81 1.05
C ALA A 120 -3.10 -8.62 1.45
N GLY A 121 -3.95 -8.82 2.46
CA GLY A 121 -4.78 -7.78 3.07
C GLY A 121 -3.95 -6.63 3.64
N ASN A 122 -2.87 -6.92 4.36
CA ASN A 122 -1.97 -5.91 4.94
C ASN A 122 -1.28 -5.06 3.87
N THR A 123 -0.79 -5.67 2.79
CA THR A 123 -0.23 -4.92 1.65
C THR A 123 -1.28 -4.02 1.02
N THR A 124 -2.52 -4.50 0.87
CA THR A 124 -3.57 -3.68 0.29
C THR A 124 -3.95 -2.51 1.20
N ALA A 125 -4.05 -2.73 2.51
CA ALA A 125 -4.33 -1.67 3.47
C ALA A 125 -3.28 -0.55 3.41
N ALA A 126 -2.01 -0.91 3.18
CA ALA A 126 -0.94 0.06 2.97
C ALA A 126 -1.14 0.85 1.66
N ILE A 127 -1.55 0.20 0.57
CA ILE A 127 -1.89 0.85 -0.71
C ILE A 127 -3.08 1.80 -0.55
N GLY A 128 -4.14 1.36 0.14
CA GLY A 128 -5.32 2.18 0.42
C GLY A 128 -4.99 3.47 1.18
N LYS A 129 -4.14 3.37 2.22
CA LYS A 129 -3.61 4.53 2.95
C LYS A 129 -2.79 5.46 2.04
N GLY A 130 -1.91 4.91 1.20
CA GLY A 130 -1.12 5.70 0.24
C GLY A 130 -1.99 6.45 -0.77
N PHE A 131 -3.02 5.79 -1.29
CA PHE A 131 -4.00 6.39 -2.20
C PHE A 131 -4.81 7.52 -1.53
N ALA A 132 -5.22 7.33 -0.27
CA ALA A 132 -5.90 8.37 0.49
C ALA A 132 -5.01 9.61 0.73
N ILE A 133 -3.73 9.41 1.06
CA ILE A 133 -2.76 10.50 1.25
C ILE A 133 -2.50 11.23 -0.08
N GLY A 134 -2.30 10.49 -1.17
CA GLY A 134 -2.04 11.06 -2.49
C GLY A 134 -3.24 11.84 -3.04
N SER A 135 -4.46 11.32 -2.89
CA SER A 135 -5.67 12.02 -3.33
C SER A 135 -5.95 13.25 -2.48
N ALA A 136 -5.74 13.20 -1.16
CA ALA A 136 -5.83 14.36 -0.29
C ALA A 136 -4.83 15.46 -0.70
N ALA A 137 -3.58 15.09 -0.99
CA ALA A 137 -2.55 16.04 -1.44
C ALA A 137 -2.94 16.73 -2.76
N LEU A 138 -3.49 15.99 -3.73
CA LEU A 138 -3.94 16.56 -5.01
C LEU A 138 -5.19 17.45 -4.88
N VAL A 139 -6.10 17.13 -3.96
CA VAL A 139 -7.33 17.93 -3.75
C VAL A 139 -7.03 19.28 -3.08
N ILE A 140 -6.01 19.37 -2.22
CA ILE A 140 -5.65 20.61 -1.52
C ILE A 140 -4.64 21.49 -2.26
N SER A 141 -4.00 20.96 -3.30
CA SER A 141 -2.99 21.67 -4.11
C SER A 141 -3.64 22.62 -5.12
#